data_AF-A0AAD0PRA4-F1
#
_entry.id   AF-A0AAD0PRA4-F1
#
_cell.length_a   1.000
_cell.length_b   1.000
_cell.length_c   1.000
_cell.angle_alpha   90.00
_cell.angle_beta   90.00
_cell.angle_gamma   90.00
#
_symmetry.space_group_name_H-M   'P 1'
#
loop_
_entity.id
_entity.type
_entity.pdbx_description
1 polymer ?
#
loop_
_entity_poly.entity_id
_entity_poly.type
_entity_poly.pdbx_seq_one_letter_code
_entity_poly.pdbx_strand_id
1 'polypeptide(L)'
;MDEQSEKESGFLRVQIKVKLKISTGNYGAKVNEMRSLPLAGRGPTLHFLDLCAISHIKTYLKKGQDPNAPIRESISELRKLDVAGDGISYLASLLEKTSDLNRSTSDEELVSEVEQDLASLQQFFKNSTVYEGGRVTPAQILDLKGEHPEELGPIYHQFLIFINSLKLSDVPAADKRLEVVAQVSSKAQELGILKNHPLVIVSIACIYGFVPAAKVIKFKDNPAEFNASGALGDIQLIQRLANMANLVREVWRQHRKGYAHTNFFTDDRNLRLLLECFVVRDVSRSELENMMTTSYQMTTDFARLLPVLHNRFGEVKGLKEDKERSEIYRLLGIG
;
A
#
# COMPACT_ATOMS: atom_id res chain seq x y z
N MET A 1 -7.25 -36.33 -19.96
CA MET A 1 -5.99 -35.58 -20.02
C MET A 1 -6.37 -34.15 -19.70
N ASP A 2 -6.29 -33.80 -18.42
CA ASP A 2 -6.62 -32.46 -17.92
C ASP A 2 -5.35 -31.63 -17.91
N GLU A 3 -5.23 -30.70 -18.85
CA GLU A 3 -4.23 -29.63 -18.79
C GLU A 3 -4.76 -28.54 -17.86
N GLN A 4 -4.20 -28.52 -16.64
CA GLN A 4 -4.28 -27.36 -15.77
C GLN A 4 -3.52 -26.21 -16.44
N SER A 5 -4.26 -25.20 -16.89
CA SER A 5 -3.76 -23.87 -17.21
C SER A 5 -3.06 -23.29 -15.97
N GLU A 6 -1.72 -23.33 -15.95
CA GLU A 6 -0.91 -22.49 -15.09
C GLU A 6 -1.14 -21.03 -15.50
N LYS A 7 -1.88 -20.28 -14.67
CA LYS A 7 -1.89 -18.82 -14.76
C LYS A 7 -0.44 -18.35 -14.58
N GLU A 8 0.13 -17.70 -15.58
CA GLU A 8 1.47 -17.09 -15.54
C GLU A 8 1.52 -16.01 -14.45
N SER A 9 1.70 -16.42 -13.20
CA SER A 9 2.08 -15.55 -12.10
C SER A 9 3.59 -15.41 -12.13
N GLY A 10 4.11 -14.33 -12.71
CA GLY A 10 5.52 -13.99 -12.62
C GLY A 10 5.93 -13.77 -11.16
N PHE A 11 6.93 -14.51 -10.69
CA PHE A 11 7.52 -14.31 -9.35
C PHE A 11 8.63 -13.27 -9.46
N LEU A 12 8.56 -12.18 -8.70
CA LEU A 12 9.55 -11.11 -8.76
C LEU A 12 10.04 -10.70 -7.38
N ARG A 13 11.37 -10.59 -7.26
CA ARG A 13 12.02 -10.05 -6.07
C ARG A 13 12.28 -8.56 -6.30
N VAL A 14 11.66 -7.71 -5.50
CA VAL A 14 11.89 -6.26 -5.52
C VAL A 14 12.65 -5.91 -4.24
N GLN A 15 13.90 -5.48 -4.38
CA GLN A 15 14.69 -5.00 -3.24
C GLN A 15 14.41 -3.52 -3.03
N ILE A 16 13.95 -3.16 -1.84
CA ILE A 16 13.66 -1.76 -1.49
C ILE A 16 14.43 -1.43 -0.24
N LYS A 17 15.22 -0.36 -0.31
CA LYS A 17 15.90 0.13 0.88
C LYS A 17 14.92 1.00 1.65
N VAL A 18 14.63 0.58 2.88
CA VAL A 18 13.65 1.22 3.77
C VAL A 18 14.41 1.60 5.02
N LYS A 19 14.76 2.88 5.16
CA LYS A 19 15.50 3.36 6.33
C LYS A 19 14.51 3.62 7.48
N LEU A 20 14.22 2.58 8.24
CA LEU A 20 13.45 2.67 9.46
C LEU A 20 14.40 2.74 10.66
N LYS A 21 14.55 3.92 11.27
CA LYS A 21 15.12 4.04 12.62
C LYS A 21 14.03 3.68 13.62
N ILE A 22 13.92 2.40 13.95
CA ILE A 22 13.13 1.95 15.10
C ILE A 22 14.12 1.87 16.27
N SER A 23 13.83 2.54 17.38
CA SER A 23 14.59 2.36 18.62
C SER A 23 14.55 0.88 19.00
N THR A 24 15.70 0.22 18.92
CA THR A 24 15.82 -1.22 19.16
C THR A 24 15.69 -1.53 20.64
N GLY A 25 14.55 -2.09 21.03
CA GLY A 25 14.59 -3.17 22.02
C GLY A 25 15.23 -4.38 21.36
N ASN A 26 16.27 -4.94 21.98
CA ASN A 26 17.04 -6.09 21.48
C ASN A 26 16.14 -7.25 20.98
N TYR A 27 16.07 -7.46 19.67
CA TYR A 27 15.59 -8.71 19.08
C TYR A 27 16.66 -9.22 18.11
N GLY A 28 17.48 -10.13 18.63
CA GLY A 28 18.52 -10.83 17.89
C GLY A 28 17.96 -11.89 16.95
N ALA A 29 18.68 -12.07 15.86
CA ALA A 29 18.37 -12.91 14.71
C ALA A 29 18.14 -14.40 15.01
N LYS A 30 17.19 -15.00 14.26
CA LYS A 30 17.36 -16.24 13.46
C LYS A 30 16.07 -16.52 12.68
N VAL A 31 16.13 -16.42 11.36
CA VAL A 31 15.05 -16.86 10.46
C VAL A 31 15.55 -18.09 9.71
N ASN A 32 14.96 -19.26 10.01
CA ASN A 32 14.89 -20.34 9.06
C ASN A 32 13.64 -21.21 9.30
N GLU A 33 13.11 -21.64 8.16
CA GLU A 33 12.13 -22.70 7.89
C GLU A 33 10.63 -22.46 8.10
N MET A 34 9.98 -22.40 6.93
CA MET A 34 8.59 -22.70 6.67
C MET A 34 8.16 -24.03 7.28
N ARG A 35 6.97 -24.06 7.88
CA ARG A 35 5.97 -25.11 7.61
C ARG A 35 4.56 -24.61 7.95
N SER A 36 3.64 -25.13 7.16
CA SER A 36 2.21 -24.85 7.06
C SER A 36 1.41 -25.11 8.34
N LEU A 37 0.28 -24.42 8.41
CA LEU A 37 -0.78 -24.41 9.44
C LEU A 37 -1.24 -25.79 9.95
N PRO A 38 -1.85 -25.78 11.13
CA PRO A 38 -3.26 -26.19 11.23
C PRO A 38 -4.17 -25.03 11.66
N LEU A 39 -5.32 -24.92 10.98
CA LEU A 39 -6.49 -24.12 11.38
C LEU A 39 -7.18 -24.79 12.57
N ALA A 40 -7.30 -24.09 13.71
CA ALA A 40 -8.34 -24.30 14.71
C ALA A 40 -8.40 -23.10 15.68
N GLY A 41 -9.50 -22.34 15.63
CA GLY A 41 -9.77 -21.13 16.43
C GLY A 41 -9.44 -19.84 15.67
N ARG A 42 -10.39 -18.91 15.52
CA ARG A 42 -10.11 -17.54 15.03
C ARG A 42 -9.12 -16.90 16.00
N GLY A 43 -7.83 -16.90 15.64
CA GLY A 43 -6.83 -16.17 16.41
C GLY A 43 -7.14 -14.66 16.35
N PRO A 44 -6.66 -13.88 17.33
CA PRO A 44 -6.90 -12.45 17.36
C PRO A 44 -6.34 -11.76 16.10
N THR A 45 -7.09 -10.81 15.55
CA THR A 45 -6.77 -10.09 14.32
C THR A 45 -6.45 -8.63 14.61
N LEU A 46 -5.37 -8.10 14.03
CA LEU A 46 -5.08 -6.66 14.02
C LEU A 46 -5.58 -6.03 12.71
N HIS A 47 -6.51 -5.09 12.80
CA HIS A 47 -7.10 -4.37 11.68
C HIS A 47 -6.40 -3.03 11.47
N PHE A 48 -5.65 -2.88 10.39
CA PHE A 48 -5.08 -1.61 9.96
C PHE A 48 -6.13 -0.76 9.25
N LEU A 49 -6.25 0.52 9.62
CA LEU A 49 -7.16 1.47 8.99
C LEU A 49 -6.38 2.56 8.24
N ASP A 50 -6.91 3.01 7.11
CA ASP A 50 -6.43 4.18 6.36
C ASP A 50 -7.11 5.49 6.79
N LEU A 51 -6.62 6.62 6.29
CA LEU A 51 -7.18 7.92 6.66
C LEU A 51 -8.66 8.08 6.25
N CYS A 52 -9.08 7.43 5.16
CA CYS A 52 -10.48 7.45 4.72
C CYS A 52 -11.42 6.81 5.76
N ALA A 53 -11.07 5.63 6.27
CA ALA A 53 -11.85 4.94 7.30
C ALA A 53 -11.98 5.78 8.57
N ILE A 54 -10.90 6.43 8.99
CA ILE A 54 -10.89 7.29 10.19
C ILE A 54 -11.73 8.54 9.97
N SER A 55 -11.65 9.15 8.79
CA SER A 55 -12.49 10.30 8.41
C SER A 55 -13.98 9.96 8.49
N HIS A 56 -14.36 8.75 8.06
CA HIS A 56 -15.75 8.28 8.18
C HIS A 56 -16.17 8.12 9.64
N ILE A 57 -15.32 7.52 10.48
CA ILE A 57 -15.57 7.42 11.94
C ILE A 57 -15.79 8.80 12.55
N LYS A 58 -14.89 9.76 12.29
CA LYS A 58 -15.01 11.13 12.82
C LYS A 58 -16.29 11.80 12.35
N THR A 59 -16.63 11.65 11.07
CA THR A 59 -17.86 12.21 10.49
C THR A 59 -19.09 11.62 11.17
N TYR A 60 -19.10 10.30 11.37
CA TYR A 60 -20.16 9.59 12.07
C TYR A 60 -20.32 10.04 13.53
N LEU A 61 -19.21 10.17 14.27
CA LEU A 61 -19.25 10.64 15.66
C LEU A 61 -19.75 12.09 15.79
N LYS A 62 -19.46 12.94 14.81
CA LYS A 62 -19.92 14.35 14.79
C LYS A 62 -21.39 14.52 14.36
N LYS A 63 -21.82 13.80 13.33
CA LYS A 63 -23.14 14.00 12.68
C LYS A 63 -24.22 13.04 13.15
N GLY A 64 -23.85 11.97 13.86
CA GLY A 64 -24.79 10.95 14.32
C GLY A 64 -25.21 9.96 13.22
N GLN A 65 -26.22 9.14 13.53
CA GLN A 65 -26.77 8.11 12.64
C GLN A 65 -27.75 8.72 11.63
N ASP A 66 -27.26 9.55 10.71
CA ASP A 66 -28.07 9.93 9.54
C ASP A 66 -28.19 8.69 8.60
N PRO A 67 -29.39 8.11 8.43
CA PRO A 67 -29.58 6.92 7.60
C PRO A 67 -29.30 7.14 6.12
N ASN A 68 -29.20 8.40 5.67
CA ASN A 68 -28.90 8.80 4.30
C ASN A 68 -27.45 9.25 4.10
N ALA A 69 -26.61 9.19 5.14
CA ALA A 69 -25.22 9.59 5.04
C ALA A 69 -24.46 8.68 4.04
N PRO A 70 -23.69 9.25 3.10
CA PRO A 70 -22.89 8.48 2.13
C PRO A 70 -21.94 7.45 2.76
N ILE A 71 -21.55 7.66 4.02
CA ILE A 71 -20.59 6.82 4.75
C ILE A 71 -21.23 5.60 5.43
N ARG A 72 -22.55 5.39 5.31
CA ARG A 72 -23.29 4.39 6.09
C ARG A 72 -22.77 2.96 5.89
N GLU A 73 -22.49 2.57 4.65
CA GLU A 73 -21.96 1.23 4.34
C GLU A 73 -20.58 1.03 4.98
N SER A 74 -19.70 2.03 4.84
CA SER A 74 -18.39 2.04 5.49
C SER A 74 -18.47 1.86 7.01
N ILE A 75 -19.35 2.61 7.68
CA ILE A 75 -19.57 2.51 9.12
C ILE A 75 -20.12 1.13 9.51
N SER A 76 -21.01 0.55 8.70
CA SER A 76 -21.54 -0.79 8.94
C SER A 76 -20.42 -1.84 8.89
N GLU A 77 -19.52 -1.77 7.90
CA GLU A 77 -18.38 -2.68 7.82
C GLU A 77 -17.36 -2.44 8.95
N LEU A 78 -17.07 -1.19 9.29
CA LEU A 78 -16.18 -0.84 10.41
C LEU A 78 -16.69 -1.40 11.74
N ARG A 79 -18.00 -1.35 12.00
CA ARG A 79 -18.58 -1.95 13.21
C ARG A 79 -18.38 -3.46 13.30
N LYS A 80 -18.28 -4.17 12.16
CA LYS A 80 -18.01 -5.62 12.16
C LYS A 80 -16.58 -5.94 12.61
N LEU A 81 -15.68 -4.96 12.60
CA LEU A 81 -14.31 -5.11 13.11
C LEU A 81 -14.25 -4.96 14.63
N ASP A 82 -15.32 -4.48 15.28
CA ASP A 82 -15.35 -4.27 16.73
C ASP A 82 -15.62 -5.56 17.51
N VAL A 83 -14.67 -6.49 17.43
CA VAL A 83 -14.73 -7.82 18.02
C VAL A 83 -13.82 -7.91 19.23
N ALA A 84 -14.32 -8.51 20.32
CA ALA A 84 -13.53 -8.73 21.52
C ALA A 84 -12.31 -9.62 21.24
N GLY A 85 -11.13 -9.17 21.64
CA GLY A 85 -9.85 -9.85 21.38
C GLY A 85 -9.15 -9.42 20.09
N ASP A 86 -9.86 -8.77 19.16
CA ASP A 86 -9.26 -8.14 17.99
C ASP A 86 -8.73 -6.74 18.34
N GLY A 87 -7.87 -6.22 17.48
CA GLY A 87 -7.22 -4.93 17.63
C GLY A 87 -7.45 -4.04 16.44
N ILE A 88 -7.46 -2.73 16.67
CA ILE A 88 -7.50 -1.69 15.65
C ILE A 88 -6.17 -0.96 15.67
N SER A 89 -5.52 -0.86 14.51
CA SER A 89 -4.24 -0.17 14.35
C SER A 89 -4.37 1.10 13.53
N TYR A 90 -3.89 2.21 14.11
CA TYR A 90 -3.75 3.51 13.47
C TYR A 90 -2.46 3.62 12.62
N LEU A 91 -1.58 2.61 12.65
CA LEU A 91 -0.23 2.74 12.10
C LEU A 91 -0.19 3.07 10.59
N ALA A 92 -1.09 2.47 9.78
CA ALA A 92 -1.14 2.78 8.35
C ALA A 92 -1.51 4.25 8.10
N SER A 93 -2.54 4.74 8.80
CA SER A 93 -2.97 6.14 8.77
C SER A 93 -1.92 7.10 9.31
N LEU A 94 -1.21 6.73 10.39
CA LEU A 94 -0.13 7.53 10.95
C LEU A 94 0.99 7.72 9.91
N LEU A 95 1.46 6.63 9.31
CA LEU A 95 2.52 6.67 8.30
C LEU A 95 2.09 7.45 7.05
N GLU A 96 0.84 7.34 6.63
CA GLU A 96 0.29 8.16 5.55
C GLU A 96 0.36 9.65 5.92
N LYS A 97 -0.20 10.01 7.08
CA LYS A 97 -0.32 11.39 7.56
C LYS A 97 1.03 12.07 7.80
N THR A 98 1.99 11.38 8.40
CA THR A 98 3.30 11.98 8.72
C THR A 98 4.21 12.07 7.50
N SER A 99 3.95 11.29 6.45
CA SER A 99 4.72 11.31 5.19
C SER A 99 4.22 12.34 4.16
N ASP A 100 3.18 13.11 4.46
CA ASP A 100 2.65 14.13 3.54
C ASP A 100 3.51 15.41 3.55
N LEU A 101 4.30 15.60 2.49
CA LEU A 101 5.19 16.76 2.33
C LEU A 101 4.44 18.04 1.94
N ASN A 102 3.24 17.91 1.37
CA ASN A 102 2.46 19.06 0.92
C ASN A 102 1.65 19.67 2.06
N ARG A 103 1.69 19.05 3.24
CA ARG A 103 0.90 19.47 4.38
C ARG A 103 1.61 20.53 5.20
N SER A 104 1.15 21.78 5.11
CA SER A 104 1.65 22.91 5.90
C SER A 104 1.07 22.93 7.33
N THR A 105 1.07 21.78 8.01
CA THR A 105 0.52 21.65 9.36
C THR A 105 1.62 21.92 10.38
N SER A 106 1.34 22.72 11.41
CA SER A 106 2.29 22.95 12.50
C SER A 106 2.57 21.64 13.25
N ASP A 107 3.64 21.59 14.05
CA ASP A 107 3.95 20.41 14.87
C ASP A 107 2.82 20.15 15.87
N GLU A 108 2.30 21.21 16.49
CA GLU A 108 1.18 21.15 17.44
C GLU A 108 -0.12 20.68 16.77
N GLU A 109 -0.40 21.18 15.56
CA GLU A 109 -1.58 20.76 14.80
C GLU A 109 -1.49 19.28 14.40
N LEU A 110 -0.32 18.80 13.96
CA LEU A 110 -0.13 17.39 13.59
C LEU A 110 -0.33 16.47 14.80
N VAL A 111 0.28 16.81 15.94
CA VAL A 111 0.12 16.04 17.19
C VAL A 111 -1.34 16.04 17.62
N SER A 112 -1.98 17.21 17.65
CA SER A 112 -3.40 17.36 18.02
C SER A 112 -4.32 16.53 17.12
N GLU A 113 -4.05 16.47 15.82
CA GLU A 113 -4.84 15.65 14.92
C GLU A 113 -4.68 14.15 15.16
N VAL A 114 -3.45 13.68 15.39
CA VAL A 114 -3.20 12.27 15.71
C VAL A 114 -3.90 11.89 17.01
N GLU A 115 -3.84 12.74 18.03
CA GLU A 115 -4.55 12.54 19.28
C GLU A 115 -6.07 12.49 19.09
N GLN A 116 -6.63 13.40 18.28
CA GLN A 116 -8.04 13.41 17.94
C GLN A 116 -8.47 12.16 17.15
N ASP A 117 -7.63 11.68 16.24
CA ASP A 117 -7.90 10.47 15.45
C ASP A 117 -7.92 9.23 16.37
N LEU A 118 -6.92 9.09 17.25
CA LEU A 118 -6.86 8.00 18.25
C LEU A 118 -8.04 8.06 19.23
N ALA A 119 -8.39 9.25 19.72
CA ALA A 119 -9.55 9.43 20.59
C ALA A 119 -10.86 9.04 19.89
N SER A 120 -11.00 9.39 18.60
CA SER A 120 -12.16 9.01 17.79
C SER A 120 -12.25 7.49 17.60
N LEU A 121 -11.12 6.82 17.37
CA LEU A 121 -11.06 5.36 17.30
C LEU A 121 -11.49 4.71 18.62
N GLN A 122 -10.96 5.19 19.75
CA GLN A 122 -11.32 4.70 21.10
C GLN A 122 -12.78 4.99 21.45
N GLN A 123 -13.34 6.07 20.94
CA GLN A 123 -14.75 6.37 21.09
C GLN A 123 -15.64 5.46 20.21
N PHE A 124 -15.18 5.09 19.01
CA PHE A 124 -15.97 4.29 18.07
C PHE A 124 -15.94 2.79 18.39
N PHE A 125 -14.76 2.23 18.64
CA PHE A 125 -14.54 0.82 18.93
C PHE A 125 -14.64 0.54 20.43
N LYS A 126 -15.57 -0.32 20.83
CA LYS A 126 -15.89 -0.61 22.25
C LYS A 126 -15.37 -1.96 22.72
N ASN A 127 -15.28 -2.93 21.82
CA ASN A 127 -14.89 -4.30 22.16
C ASN A 127 -13.46 -4.61 21.74
N SER A 128 -13.03 -4.06 20.61
CA SER A 128 -11.68 -4.20 20.08
C SER A 128 -10.73 -3.19 20.75
N THR A 129 -9.45 -3.55 20.85
CA THR A 129 -8.43 -2.68 21.46
C THR A 129 -7.81 -1.76 20.41
N VAL A 130 -7.86 -0.44 20.60
CA VAL A 130 -7.06 0.49 19.79
C VAL A 130 -5.60 0.39 20.23
N TYR A 131 -4.76 -0.22 19.39
CA TYR A 131 -3.43 -0.68 19.78
C TYR A 131 -2.48 0.46 20.14
N GLU A 132 -2.52 1.56 19.38
CA GLU A 132 -1.69 2.74 19.58
C GLU A 132 -2.24 3.72 20.63
N GLY A 133 -3.45 3.47 21.15
CA GLY A 133 -4.10 4.31 22.15
C GLY A 133 -3.24 4.45 23.40
N GLY A 134 -2.72 5.66 23.65
CA GLY A 134 -1.83 5.96 24.78
C GLY A 134 -0.40 5.43 24.65
N ARG A 135 0.01 4.93 23.47
CA ARG A 135 1.36 4.40 23.23
C ARG A 135 2.21 5.25 22.29
N VAL A 136 1.58 6.06 21.45
CA VAL A 136 2.26 6.98 20.54
C VAL A 136 2.50 8.29 21.27
N THR A 137 3.75 8.73 21.35
CA THR A 137 4.11 10.00 21.99
C THR A 137 4.23 11.14 20.96
N PRO A 138 4.07 12.40 21.37
CA PRO A 138 4.33 13.55 20.48
C PRO A 138 5.71 13.49 19.83
N ALA A 139 6.75 13.13 20.59
CA ALA A 139 8.10 12.99 20.05
C ALA A 139 8.17 11.97 18.91
N GLN A 140 7.53 10.80 19.06
CA GLN A 140 7.47 9.79 18.01
C GLN A 140 6.72 10.26 16.76
N ILE A 141 5.66 11.07 16.92
CA ILE A 141 4.93 11.65 15.78
C ILE A 141 5.83 12.60 15.01
N LEU A 142 6.55 13.47 15.72
CA LEU A 142 7.44 14.47 15.13
C LEU A 142 8.69 13.82 14.51
N ASP A 143 9.21 12.74 15.10
CA ASP A 143 10.30 11.95 14.52
C ASP A 143 9.90 11.31 13.17
N LEU A 144 8.60 11.11 12.93
CA LEU A 144 8.06 10.59 11.67
C LEU A 144 7.65 11.69 10.68
N LYS A 145 7.58 12.96 11.10
CA LYS A 145 7.07 14.07 10.28
C LYS A 145 8.05 14.38 9.14
N GLY A 146 7.55 14.33 7.91
CA GLY A 146 8.34 14.59 6.70
C GLY A 146 9.36 13.49 6.37
N GLU A 147 9.48 12.48 7.23
CA GLU A 147 10.32 11.31 6.97
C GLU A 147 9.53 10.28 6.16
N HIS A 148 10.02 9.97 4.97
CA HIS A 148 9.56 8.79 4.27
C HIS A 148 10.28 7.58 4.87
N PRO A 149 9.56 6.54 5.34
CA PRO A 149 10.23 5.31 5.78
C PRO A 149 11.05 4.69 4.63
N GLU A 150 10.66 4.97 3.37
CA GLU A 150 11.42 4.61 2.18
C GLU A 150 12.51 5.66 1.84
N GLU A 151 13.76 5.21 1.68
CA GLU A 151 14.94 6.08 1.47
C GLU A 151 14.82 6.98 0.22
N LEU A 152 14.09 6.51 -0.80
CA LEU A 152 13.91 7.20 -2.08
C LEU A 152 12.66 8.11 -2.10
N GLY A 153 12.07 8.47 -0.95
CA GLY A 153 10.86 9.29 -0.85
C GLY A 153 10.84 10.52 -1.77
N PRO A 154 11.82 11.44 -1.71
CA PRO A 154 11.88 12.61 -2.59
C PRO A 154 11.98 12.25 -4.09
N ILE A 155 12.69 11.16 -4.41
CA ILE A 155 12.86 10.67 -5.78
C ILE A 155 11.53 10.10 -6.32
N TYR A 156 10.74 9.44 -5.48
CA TYR A 156 9.40 8.97 -5.85
C TYR A 156 8.44 10.13 -6.15
N HIS A 157 8.55 11.26 -5.44
CA HIS A 157 7.76 12.46 -5.76
C HIS A 157 8.13 13.01 -7.14
N GLN A 158 9.43 13.12 -7.44
CA GLN A 158 9.90 13.57 -8.75
C GLN A 158 9.37 12.67 -9.87
N PHE A 159 9.38 11.35 -9.64
CA PHE A 159 8.81 10.41 -10.59
C PHE A 159 7.31 10.63 -10.78
N LEU A 160 6.52 10.74 -9.70
CA LEU A 160 5.07 10.95 -9.81
C LEU A 160 4.71 12.29 -10.47
N ILE A 161 5.48 13.36 -10.24
CA ILE A 161 5.30 14.64 -10.94
C ILE A 161 5.51 14.47 -12.44
N PHE A 162 6.54 13.71 -12.85
CA PHE A 162 6.73 13.34 -14.24
C PHE A 162 5.56 12.49 -14.78
N ILE A 163 5.09 11.51 -14.02
CA ILE A 163 3.93 10.70 -14.43
C ILE A 163 2.68 11.56 -14.61
N ASN A 164 2.46 12.56 -13.77
CA ASN A 164 1.35 13.51 -13.95
C ASN A 164 1.51 14.36 -15.22
N SER A 165 2.74 14.75 -15.58
CA SER A 165 2.99 15.56 -16.79
C SER A 165 2.72 14.80 -18.10
N LEU A 166 2.70 13.46 -18.06
CA LEU A 166 2.30 12.61 -19.19
C LEU A 166 0.78 12.62 -19.45
N LYS A 167 -0.03 13.25 -18.57
CA LYS A 167 -1.49 13.39 -18.72
C LYS A 167 -2.21 12.06 -18.94
N LEU A 168 -1.86 11.06 -18.14
CA LEU A 168 -2.44 9.71 -18.20
C LEU A 168 -3.83 9.61 -17.53
N SER A 169 -4.57 10.72 -17.46
CA SER A 169 -5.99 10.72 -17.12
C SER A 169 -6.81 9.98 -18.17
N ASP A 170 -6.37 10.06 -19.43
CA ASP A 170 -6.89 9.30 -20.56
C ASP A 170 -5.91 8.23 -21.01
N VAL A 171 -6.44 7.12 -21.50
CA VAL A 171 -5.64 5.99 -21.99
C VAL A 171 -4.99 6.38 -23.32
N PRO A 172 -3.65 6.30 -23.47
CA PRO A 172 -2.99 6.57 -24.74
C PRO A 172 -3.49 5.65 -25.87
N ALA A 173 -3.43 6.15 -27.10
CA ALA A 173 -3.74 5.36 -28.29
C ALA A 173 -2.84 4.10 -28.36
N ALA A 174 -3.38 3.00 -28.89
CA ALA A 174 -2.74 1.69 -28.84
C ALA A 174 -1.33 1.66 -29.47
N ASP A 175 -1.10 2.44 -30.53
CA ASP A 175 0.18 2.59 -31.22
C ASP A 175 1.21 3.43 -30.44
N LYS A 176 0.78 4.20 -29.44
CA LYS A 176 1.64 5.03 -28.58
C LYS A 176 1.97 4.42 -27.22
N ARG A 177 1.23 3.40 -26.76
CA ARG A 177 1.38 2.86 -25.41
C ARG A 177 2.81 2.41 -25.09
N LEU A 178 3.44 1.64 -25.97
CA LEU A 178 4.81 1.15 -25.75
C LEU A 178 5.84 2.27 -25.68
N GLU A 179 5.66 3.32 -26.49
CA GLU A 179 6.52 4.51 -26.43
C GLU A 179 6.43 5.17 -25.05
N VAL A 180 5.21 5.34 -24.52
CA VAL A 180 5.00 5.91 -23.18
C VAL A 180 5.55 4.99 -22.09
N VAL A 181 5.40 3.66 -22.20
CA VAL A 181 6.02 2.71 -21.26
C VAL A 181 7.55 2.86 -21.27
N ALA A 182 8.17 2.98 -22.45
CA ALA A 182 9.60 3.18 -22.56
C ALA A 182 10.06 4.49 -21.90
N GLN A 183 9.29 5.58 -22.04
CA GLN A 183 9.56 6.84 -21.34
C GLN A 183 9.48 6.66 -19.82
N VAL A 184 8.44 5.99 -19.32
CA VAL A 184 8.26 5.69 -17.89
C VAL A 184 9.40 4.84 -17.33
N SER A 185 9.74 3.74 -17.99
CA SER A 185 10.85 2.86 -17.58
C SER A 185 12.21 3.57 -17.65
N SER A 186 12.42 4.46 -18.62
CA SER A 186 13.65 5.24 -18.74
C SER A 186 13.74 6.27 -17.62
N LYS A 187 12.65 6.98 -17.29
CA LYS A 187 12.64 7.94 -16.20
C LYS A 187 12.85 7.27 -14.84
N ALA A 188 12.26 6.09 -14.62
CA ALA A 188 12.52 5.29 -13.43
C ALA A 188 14.02 4.96 -13.31
N GLN A 189 14.65 4.50 -14.40
CA GLN A 189 16.07 4.20 -14.43
C GLN A 189 16.96 5.43 -14.18
N GLU A 190 16.65 6.57 -14.80
CA GLU A 190 17.36 7.84 -14.58
C GLU A 190 17.35 8.24 -13.11
N LEU A 191 16.20 8.05 -12.44
CA LEU A 191 16.00 8.34 -11.03
C LEU A 191 16.52 7.24 -10.09
N GLY A 192 17.07 6.14 -10.61
CA GLY A 192 17.53 5.00 -9.80
C GLY A 192 16.40 4.18 -9.16
N ILE A 193 15.15 4.34 -9.64
CA ILE A 193 14.00 3.54 -9.24
C ILE A 193 14.03 2.23 -10.03
N LEU A 194 13.85 1.10 -9.35
CA LEU A 194 13.74 -0.19 -10.02
C LEU A 194 12.57 -0.18 -11.01
N LYS A 195 12.80 -0.66 -12.23
CA LYS A 195 11.78 -0.66 -13.30
C LYS A 195 10.55 -1.49 -12.92
N ASN A 196 10.72 -2.53 -12.10
CA ASN A 196 9.63 -3.36 -11.57
C ASN A 196 9.10 -2.90 -10.19
N HIS A 197 9.45 -1.70 -9.73
CA HIS A 197 8.89 -1.15 -8.50
C HIS A 197 7.38 -0.92 -8.63
N PRO A 198 6.55 -1.13 -7.59
CA PRO A 198 5.10 -0.90 -7.67
C PRO A 198 4.72 0.48 -8.20
N LEU A 199 5.45 1.52 -7.81
CA LEU A 199 5.26 2.88 -8.36
C LEU A 199 5.32 2.91 -9.90
N VAL A 200 6.25 2.17 -10.51
CA VAL A 200 6.41 2.10 -11.97
C VAL A 200 5.31 1.24 -12.59
N ILE A 201 5.01 0.09 -11.97
CA ILE A 201 3.97 -0.83 -12.43
C ILE A 201 2.59 -0.17 -12.42
N VAL A 202 2.25 0.57 -11.35
CA VAL A 202 0.98 1.29 -11.24
C VAL A 202 0.86 2.38 -12.31
N SER A 203 1.94 3.12 -12.58
CA SER A 203 1.97 4.09 -13.70
C SER A 203 1.75 3.44 -15.06
N ILE A 204 2.34 2.26 -15.30
CA ILE A 204 2.08 1.50 -16.54
C ILE A 204 0.64 1.00 -16.58
N ALA A 205 0.05 0.58 -15.47
CA ALA A 205 -1.35 0.18 -15.42
C ALA A 205 -2.29 1.31 -15.88
N CYS A 206 -1.97 2.59 -15.60
CA CYS A 206 -2.70 3.74 -16.15
C CYS A 206 -2.62 3.82 -17.68
N ILE A 207 -1.44 3.58 -18.27
CA ILE A 207 -1.23 3.56 -19.74
C ILE A 207 -2.11 2.49 -20.41
N TYR A 208 -2.40 1.40 -19.70
CA TYR A 208 -3.21 0.27 -20.21
C TYR A 208 -4.66 0.31 -19.74
N GLY A 209 -5.12 1.43 -19.18
CA GLY A 209 -6.53 1.66 -18.87
C GLY A 209 -7.04 0.96 -17.61
N PHE A 210 -6.16 0.63 -16.66
CA PHE A 210 -6.59 0.17 -15.35
C PHE A 210 -7.09 1.34 -14.51
N VAL A 211 -8.42 1.58 -14.59
CA VAL A 211 -9.10 2.71 -13.94
C VAL A 211 -8.76 2.87 -12.44
N PRO A 212 -8.69 1.80 -11.62
CA PRO A 212 -8.35 1.95 -10.21
C PRO A 212 -6.99 2.63 -9.98
N ALA A 213 -5.96 2.31 -10.77
CA ALA A 213 -4.65 2.97 -10.65
C ALA A 213 -4.75 4.48 -10.95
N ALA A 214 -5.45 4.87 -12.01
CA ALA A 214 -5.64 6.29 -12.35
C ALA A 214 -6.44 7.04 -11.25
N LYS A 215 -7.41 6.37 -10.63
CA LYS A 215 -8.21 6.92 -9.51
C LYS A 215 -7.44 6.99 -8.19
N VAL A 216 -6.42 6.17 -8.00
CA VAL A 216 -5.48 6.28 -6.88
C VAL A 216 -4.48 7.41 -7.11
N ILE A 217 -3.90 7.51 -8.32
CA ILE A 217 -2.96 8.59 -8.64
C ILE A 217 -3.65 9.96 -8.66
N LYS A 218 -4.92 10.05 -9.11
CA LYS A 218 -5.73 11.29 -9.13
C LYS A 218 -5.05 12.41 -9.93
N PHE A 219 -4.71 12.10 -11.18
CA PHE A 219 -4.10 13.04 -12.15
C PHE A 219 -4.78 14.42 -12.18
N LYS A 220 -3.97 15.46 -12.39
CA LYS A 220 -4.40 16.86 -12.47
C LYS A 220 -3.83 17.55 -13.70
N ASP A 221 -4.67 18.33 -14.37
CA ASP A 221 -4.25 19.17 -15.50
C ASP A 221 -3.24 20.24 -15.06
N ASN A 222 -3.48 20.85 -13.89
CA ASN A 222 -2.57 21.77 -13.24
C ASN A 222 -1.59 21.00 -12.35
N PRO A 223 -0.28 20.94 -12.68
CA PRO A 223 0.70 20.22 -11.87
C PRO A 223 0.82 20.74 -10.43
N ALA A 224 0.51 22.02 -10.20
CA ALA A 224 0.54 22.60 -8.85
C ALA A 224 -0.57 22.05 -7.93
N GLU A 225 -1.63 21.46 -8.49
CA GLU A 225 -2.72 20.84 -7.75
C GLU A 225 -2.53 19.32 -7.56
N PHE A 226 -1.50 18.75 -8.18
CA PHE A 226 -1.24 17.31 -8.09
C PHE A 226 -0.63 16.94 -6.73
N ASN A 227 -1.38 16.16 -5.94
CA ASN A 227 -0.90 15.67 -4.65
C ASN A 227 -0.07 14.38 -4.83
N ALA A 228 1.21 14.55 -5.17
CA ALA A 228 2.15 13.44 -5.30
C ALA A 228 2.32 12.64 -3.99
N SER A 229 2.27 13.30 -2.82
CA SER A 229 2.43 12.63 -1.52
C SER A 229 1.25 11.69 -1.22
N GLY A 230 0.02 12.12 -1.51
CA GLY A 230 -1.16 11.27 -1.38
C GLY A 230 -1.11 10.04 -2.29
N ALA A 231 -0.80 10.25 -3.58
CA ALA A 231 -0.64 9.15 -4.54
C ALA A 231 0.48 8.17 -4.12
N LEU A 232 1.60 8.70 -3.62
CA LEU A 232 2.71 7.88 -3.13
C LEU A 232 2.31 7.06 -1.89
N GLY A 233 1.66 7.68 -0.91
CA GLY A 233 1.18 7.01 0.30
C GLY A 233 0.28 5.83 -0.01
N ASP A 234 -0.71 6.04 -0.90
CA ASP A 234 -1.64 5.01 -1.36
C ASP A 234 -0.90 3.84 -2.05
N ILE A 235 0.05 4.13 -2.94
CA ILE A 235 0.83 3.09 -3.64
C ILE A 235 1.77 2.35 -2.66
N GLN A 236 2.36 3.05 -1.70
CA GLN A 236 3.28 2.46 -0.72
C GLN A 236 2.56 1.55 0.28
N LEU A 237 1.23 1.66 0.45
CA LEU A 237 0.45 0.71 1.24
C LEU A 237 0.65 -0.74 0.80
N ILE A 238 0.93 -1.00 -0.49
CA ILE A 238 1.26 -2.34 -1.02
C ILE A 238 2.37 -2.99 -0.18
N GLN A 239 3.42 -2.24 0.13
CA GLN A 239 4.60 -2.74 0.84
C GLN A 239 4.50 -2.53 2.33
N ARG A 240 4.01 -1.36 2.77
CA ARG A 240 3.85 -1.03 4.19
C ARG A 240 2.96 -2.06 4.87
N LEU A 241 1.81 -2.40 4.30
CA LEU A 241 0.91 -3.40 4.87
C LEU A 241 1.56 -4.78 4.96
N ALA A 242 2.30 -5.20 3.93
CA ALA A 242 3.01 -6.47 3.96
C ALA A 242 4.09 -6.51 5.05
N ASN A 243 4.85 -5.43 5.19
CA ASN A 243 5.90 -5.31 6.20
C ASN A 243 5.32 -5.32 7.62
N MET A 244 4.26 -4.55 7.86
CA MET A 244 3.55 -4.50 9.14
C MET A 244 2.91 -5.86 9.47
N ALA A 245 2.28 -6.51 8.49
CA ALA A 245 1.70 -7.84 8.65
C ALA A 245 2.77 -8.90 8.98
N ASN A 246 3.96 -8.80 8.36
CA ASN A 246 5.05 -9.73 8.65
C ASN A 246 5.55 -9.57 10.09
N LEU A 247 5.72 -8.34 10.57
CA LEU A 247 6.11 -8.05 11.96
C LEU A 247 5.15 -8.66 12.97
N VAL A 248 3.85 -8.44 12.77
CA VAL A 248 2.81 -8.94 13.67
C VAL A 248 2.85 -10.47 13.71
N ARG A 249 2.96 -11.12 12.54
CA ARG A 249 3.03 -12.58 12.44
C ARG A 249 4.31 -13.15 13.06
N GLU A 250 5.43 -12.46 12.95
CA GLU A 250 6.70 -12.89 13.54
C GLU A 250 6.62 -12.92 15.07
N VAL A 251 6.12 -11.85 15.69
CA VAL A 251 5.88 -11.78 17.14
C VAL A 251 4.94 -12.90 17.58
N TRP A 252 3.86 -13.16 16.83
CA TRP A 252 2.94 -14.25 17.13
C TRP A 252 3.60 -15.63 17.02
N ARG A 253 4.38 -15.88 15.96
CA ARG A 253 5.07 -17.17 15.75
C ARG A 253 6.08 -17.47 16.84
N GLN A 254 6.87 -16.47 17.23
CA GLN A 254 7.96 -16.62 18.19
C GLN A 254 7.45 -16.67 19.64
N HIS A 255 6.47 -15.85 19.98
CA HIS A 255 6.07 -15.64 21.38
C HIS A 255 4.64 -16.06 21.71
N ARG A 256 3.81 -16.36 20.69
CA ARG A 256 2.36 -16.59 20.85
C ARG A 256 1.67 -15.44 21.60
N LYS A 257 2.14 -14.22 21.36
CA LYS A 257 1.63 -12.97 21.93
C LYS A 257 1.12 -12.05 20.82
N GLY A 258 0.13 -11.23 21.15
CA GLY A 258 -0.45 -10.28 20.22
C GLY A 258 -1.43 -10.94 19.26
N TYR A 259 -1.30 -10.64 17.97
CA TYR A 259 -2.29 -10.97 16.95
C TYR A 259 -1.79 -12.05 16.00
N ALA A 260 -2.61 -13.08 15.77
CA ALA A 260 -2.32 -14.18 14.85
C ALA A 260 -2.51 -13.78 13.38
N HIS A 261 -3.41 -12.82 13.15
CA HIS A 261 -3.84 -12.39 11.83
C HIS A 261 -3.77 -10.88 11.70
N THR A 262 -3.74 -10.41 10.46
CA THR A 262 -3.86 -8.99 10.15
C THR A 262 -4.87 -8.80 9.03
N ASN A 263 -5.58 -7.69 9.06
CA ASN A 263 -6.48 -7.26 8.00
C ASN A 263 -6.26 -5.78 7.73
N PHE A 264 -6.59 -5.33 6.52
CA PHE A 264 -6.59 -3.91 6.16
C PHE A 264 -8.01 -3.51 5.75
N PHE A 265 -8.46 -2.35 6.23
CA PHE A 265 -9.73 -1.78 5.84
C PHE A 265 -9.54 -0.39 5.27
N THR A 266 -10.08 -0.18 4.08
CA THR A 266 -10.22 1.10 3.39
C THR A 266 -11.61 1.15 2.77
N ASP A 267 -12.24 2.33 2.75
CA ASP A 267 -13.46 2.56 1.99
C ASP A 267 -13.19 2.97 0.53
N ASP A 268 -11.94 3.26 0.19
CA ASP A 268 -11.56 3.56 -1.18
C ASP A 268 -11.54 2.25 -2.00
N ARG A 269 -12.60 2.06 -2.78
CA ARG A 269 -12.75 0.91 -3.68
C ARG A 269 -11.62 0.82 -4.70
N ASN A 270 -11.11 1.94 -5.21
CA ASN A 270 -10.04 1.93 -6.20
C ASN A 270 -8.72 1.50 -5.57
N LEU A 271 -8.42 2.01 -4.37
CA LEU A 271 -7.27 1.56 -3.60
C LEU A 271 -7.36 0.06 -3.30
N ARG A 272 -8.51 -0.43 -2.85
CA ARG A 272 -8.71 -1.88 -2.60
C ARG A 272 -8.44 -2.72 -3.85
N LEU A 273 -9.04 -2.36 -4.99
CA LEU A 273 -8.85 -3.07 -6.25
C LEU A 273 -7.40 -3.02 -6.75
N LEU A 274 -6.69 -1.93 -6.47
CA LEU A 274 -5.26 -1.79 -6.78
C LEU A 274 -4.41 -2.71 -5.89
N LEU A 275 -4.63 -2.68 -4.58
CA LEU A 275 -3.89 -3.51 -3.62
C LEU A 275 -4.04 -5.00 -3.91
N GLU A 276 -5.22 -5.46 -4.33
CA GLU A 276 -5.47 -6.85 -4.71
C GLU A 276 -4.63 -7.33 -5.90
N CYS A 277 -4.10 -6.42 -6.74
CA CYS A 277 -3.23 -6.77 -7.84
C CYS A 277 -1.80 -7.13 -7.40
N PHE A 278 -1.47 -6.94 -6.12
CA PHE A 278 -0.14 -7.19 -5.58
C PHE A 278 -0.22 -8.17 -4.39
N VAL A 279 0.53 -9.26 -4.47
CA VAL A 279 0.63 -10.25 -3.39
C VAL A 279 2.07 -10.35 -2.94
N VAL A 280 2.37 -9.77 -1.78
CA VAL A 280 3.69 -9.92 -1.16
C VAL A 280 3.80 -11.31 -0.53
N ARG A 281 4.72 -12.12 -1.05
CA ARG A 281 4.98 -13.51 -0.64
C ARG A 281 5.96 -13.60 0.52
N ASP A 282 6.99 -12.76 0.49
CA ASP A 282 8.04 -12.76 1.49
C ASP A 282 8.53 -11.35 1.79
N VAL A 283 8.95 -11.15 3.03
CA VAL A 283 9.55 -9.91 3.53
C VAL A 283 10.78 -10.30 4.34
N SER A 284 11.96 -10.01 3.79
CA SER A 284 13.24 -10.30 4.44
C SER A 284 13.92 -9.00 4.86
N ARG A 285 14.53 -8.98 6.04
CA ARG A 285 15.25 -7.83 6.57
C ARG A 285 16.71 -8.17 6.78
N SER A 286 17.59 -7.25 6.39
CA SER A 286 19.02 -7.34 6.68
C SER A 286 19.49 -6.02 7.28
N GLU A 287 20.23 -6.11 8.38
CA GLU A 287 20.86 -4.96 9.02
C GLU A 287 22.30 -4.84 8.52
N LEU A 288 22.67 -3.64 8.04
CA LEU A 288 24.00 -3.30 7.55
C LEU A 288 24.36 -1.94 8.11
N GLU A 289 25.35 -1.87 8.99
CA GLU A 289 26.01 -0.61 9.42
C GLU A 289 25.04 0.53 9.81
N ASN A 290 24.00 0.21 10.60
CA ASN A 290 22.91 1.11 11.03
C ASN A 290 21.81 1.41 9.99
N MET A 291 21.76 0.63 8.91
CA MET A 291 20.66 0.64 7.94
C MET A 291 19.92 -0.69 7.97
N MET A 292 18.60 -0.64 8.17
CA MET A 292 17.74 -1.77 7.88
C MET A 292 17.41 -1.76 6.39
N THR A 293 17.66 -2.85 5.68
CA THR A 293 17.18 -3.05 4.30
C THR A 293 16.03 -4.04 4.35
N THR A 294 14.89 -3.71 3.73
CA THR A 294 13.72 -4.59 3.69
C THR A 294 13.46 -5.02 2.25
N SER A 295 13.80 -6.26 1.91
CA SER A 295 13.52 -6.82 0.59
C SER A 295 12.14 -7.47 0.56
N TYR A 296 11.42 -7.26 -0.54
CA TYR A 296 10.09 -7.82 -0.76
C TYR A 296 10.14 -8.80 -1.93
N GLN A 297 9.50 -9.95 -1.77
CA GLN A 297 9.14 -10.80 -2.90
C GLN A 297 7.66 -10.63 -3.16
N MET A 298 7.28 -10.23 -4.37
CA MET A 298 5.89 -9.98 -4.73
C MET A 298 5.49 -10.69 -6.02
N THR A 299 4.23 -11.09 -6.07
CA THR A 299 3.54 -11.50 -7.28
C THR A 299 2.64 -10.35 -7.72
N THR A 300 2.62 -10.06 -9.01
CA THR A 300 1.81 -8.99 -9.60
C THR A 300 0.81 -9.59 -10.57
N ASP A 301 -0.47 -9.24 -10.44
CA ASP A 301 -1.53 -9.65 -11.38
C ASP A 301 -1.55 -8.71 -12.60
N PHE A 302 -0.65 -8.97 -13.55
CA PHE A 302 -0.57 -8.19 -14.79
C PHE A 302 -1.80 -8.36 -15.67
N ALA A 303 -2.55 -9.45 -15.55
CA ALA A 303 -3.77 -9.63 -16.31
C ALA A 303 -4.83 -8.59 -15.92
N ARG A 304 -4.97 -8.31 -14.62
CA ARG A 304 -5.84 -7.24 -14.10
C ARG A 304 -5.28 -5.85 -14.41
N LEU A 305 -3.97 -5.64 -14.25
CA LEU A 305 -3.33 -4.33 -14.43
C LEU A 305 -3.22 -3.90 -15.89
N LEU A 306 -3.27 -4.83 -16.85
CA LEU A 306 -3.18 -4.58 -18.29
C LEU A 306 -4.46 -5.04 -19.02
N PRO A 307 -5.64 -4.46 -18.68
CA PRO A 307 -6.94 -4.99 -19.12
C PRO A 307 -7.18 -4.86 -20.63
N VAL A 308 -6.47 -3.96 -21.31
CA VAL A 308 -6.56 -3.87 -22.78
C VAL A 308 -5.84 -5.02 -23.48
N LEU A 309 -4.87 -5.67 -22.83
CA LEU A 309 -4.14 -6.83 -23.38
C LEU A 309 -4.79 -8.17 -23.03
N HIS A 310 -5.56 -8.24 -21.94
CA HIS A 310 -6.12 -9.49 -21.42
C HIS A 310 -7.65 -9.53 -21.50
N ASN A 311 -8.21 -10.71 -21.74
CA ASN A 311 -9.65 -10.94 -21.68
C ASN A 311 -10.13 -11.07 -20.22
N ARG A 312 -11.44 -11.24 -20.01
CA ARG A 312 -12.04 -11.38 -18.67
C ARG A 312 -11.56 -12.60 -17.87
N PHE A 313 -10.94 -13.58 -18.54
CA PHE A 313 -10.39 -14.79 -17.92
C PHE A 313 -8.91 -14.64 -17.56
N GLY A 314 -8.29 -13.52 -17.95
CA GLY A 314 -6.88 -13.21 -17.72
C GLY A 314 -5.95 -13.74 -18.81
N GLU A 315 -6.49 -14.22 -19.93
CA GLU A 315 -5.69 -14.68 -21.08
C GLU A 315 -5.40 -13.52 -22.01
N VAL A 316 -4.25 -13.56 -22.68
CA VAL A 316 -3.89 -12.55 -23.68
C VAL A 316 -4.82 -12.64 -24.89
N LYS A 317 -5.31 -11.49 -25.37
CA LYS A 317 -6.34 -11.44 -26.44
C LYS A 317 -5.87 -11.93 -27.81
N GLY A 318 -4.57 -11.92 -28.07
CA GLY A 318 -4.01 -12.30 -29.37
C GLY A 318 -2.50 -12.14 -29.45
N LEU A 319 -1.93 -12.55 -30.59
CA LEU A 319 -0.48 -12.51 -30.84
C LEU A 319 0.11 -11.10 -30.79
N LYS A 320 -0.66 -10.08 -31.16
CA LYS A 320 -0.20 -8.69 -31.11
C LYS A 320 -0.10 -8.21 -29.66
N GLU A 321 -1.12 -8.47 -28.87
CA GLU A 321 -1.18 -8.15 -27.44
C GLU A 321 -0.12 -8.93 -26.65
N ASP A 322 0.19 -10.15 -27.06
CA ASP A 322 1.24 -10.96 -26.43
C ASP A 322 2.63 -10.38 -26.68
N LYS A 323 2.92 -9.98 -27.92
CA LYS A 323 4.16 -9.26 -28.23
C LYS A 323 4.29 -7.95 -27.45
N GLU A 324 3.20 -7.19 -27.34
CA GLU A 324 3.16 -5.96 -26.55
C GLU A 324 3.42 -6.26 -25.06
N ARG A 325 2.79 -7.31 -24.51
CA ARG A 325 3.01 -7.78 -23.13
C ARG A 325 4.46 -8.20 -22.88
N SER A 326 5.05 -9.00 -23.76
CA SER A 326 6.45 -9.42 -23.64
C SER A 326 7.40 -8.22 -23.66
N GLU A 327 7.11 -7.21 -24.48
CA GLU A 327 7.92 -6.00 -24.53
C GLU A 327 7.80 -5.16 -23.25
N ILE A 328 6.60 -5.08 -22.65
CA ILE A 328 6.42 -4.47 -21.32
C ILE A 328 7.25 -5.20 -20.28
N TYR A 329 7.22 -6.54 -20.26
CA TYR A 329 8.00 -7.33 -19.31
C TYR A 329 9.50 -7.09 -19.48
N ARG A 330 9.99 -7.06 -20.72
CA ARG A 330 11.37 -6.68 -21.04
C ARG A 330 11.72 -5.28 -20.53
N LEU A 331 10.84 -4.30 -20.74
CA LEU A 331 11.02 -2.92 -20.26
C LEU A 331 10.93 -2.79 -18.74
N LEU A 332 10.28 -3.72 -18.06
CA LEU A 332 10.20 -3.84 -16.61
C LEU A 332 11.38 -4.63 -16.01
N GLY A 333 12.18 -5.31 -16.83
CA GLY A 333 13.22 -6.23 -16.37
C GLY A 333 12.66 -7.52 -15.77
N ILE A 334 11.50 -7.96 -16.25
CA ILE A 334 10.81 -9.20 -15.88
C ILE A 334 11.19 -10.23 -16.96
N GLY A 335 11.90 -11.28 -16.55
CA GLY A 335 12.39 -12.34 -17.44
C GLY A 335 12.14 -13.71 -16.87
#